data_AF-A0A081SE25-F1
#
_entry.id   AF-A0A081SE25-F1
#
_cell.length_a   1.000
_cell.length_b   1.000
_cell.length_c   1.000
_cell.angle_alpha   90.00
_cell.angle_beta   90.00
_cell.angle_gamma   90.00
#
_symmetry.space_group_name_H-M   'P 1'
#
loop_
_entity.id
_entity.type
_entity.pdbx_description
1 polymer ?
#
loop_
_entity_poly.entity_id
_entity_poly.type
_entity_poly.pdbx_seq_one_letter_code
_entity_poly.pdbx_strand_id
1 'polypeptide(L)'
;YIYQADIVKGTEHFRTKVEKGLEIIQAIRGHISGLGVPHYVIDSPGGGGKIPLLPHYIQKMDNDEVVMKNYKGDTYVYPQVKDDTTLNGHGLNGHNRYTLGGEINDYF
;
A
#
# COMPACT_ATOMS: atom_id res chain seq x y z
N TYR A 1 -13.59 1.91 10.50
CA TYR A 1 -12.32 1.63 11.22
C TYR A 1 -12.52 0.39 12.09
N ILE A 2 -11.46 -0.39 12.29
CA ILE A 2 -11.32 -1.44 13.31
C ILE A 2 -10.13 -1.04 14.17
N TYR A 3 -10.28 -1.02 15.50
CA TYR A 3 -9.22 -0.62 16.42
C TYR A 3 -8.61 -1.84 17.07
N GLN A 4 -7.28 -1.87 17.18
CA GLN A 4 -6.61 -2.73 18.13
C GLN A 4 -6.98 -2.27 19.54
N ALA A 5 -7.26 -3.24 20.43
CA ALA A 5 -7.57 -2.93 21.82
C ALA A 5 -6.40 -2.21 22.52
N ASP A 6 -6.72 -1.08 23.14
CA ASP A 6 -5.80 -0.22 23.88
C ASP A 6 -5.19 -0.94 25.09
N ILE A 7 -4.06 -0.39 25.57
CA ILE A 7 -3.39 -0.86 26.78
C ILE A 7 -4.01 -0.17 27.99
N VAL A 8 -5.20 -0.61 28.38
CA VAL A 8 -5.91 -0.12 29.58
C VAL A 8 -5.87 -1.19 30.68
N LYS A 9 -5.51 -0.78 31.91
CA LYS A 9 -5.41 -1.69 33.07
C LYS A 9 -6.72 -2.48 33.26
N GLY A 10 -6.62 -3.81 33.32
CA GLY A 10 -7.75 -4.70 33.54
C GLY A 10 -8.50 -5.12 32.26
N THR A 11 -8.04 -4.70 31.08
CA THR A 11 -8.63 -5.07 29.78
C THR A 11 -7.76 -6.06 28.99
N GLU A 12 -6.68 -6.57 29.58
CA GLU A 12 -5.70 -7.40 28.87
C GLU A 12 -6.32 -8.63 28.20
N HIS A 13 -7.35 -9.22 28.81
CA HIS A 13 -8.06 -10.39 28.30
C HIS A 13 -8.92 -10.13 27.06
N PHE A 14 -9.22 -8.86 26.75
CA PHE A 14 -9.88 -8.48 25.49
C PHE A 14 -8.88 -8.21 24.36
N ARG A 15 -7.57 -8.13 24.67
CA ARG A 15 -6.56 -7.84 23.66
C ARG A 15 -6.31 -9.06 22.80
N THR A 16 -6.29 -8.83 21.49
CA THR A 16 -5.82 -9.79 20.51
C THR A 16 -4.40 -9.44 20.08
N LYS A 17 -3.69 -10.45 19.57
CA LYS A 17 -2.47 -10.23 18.79
C LYS A 17 -2.75 -9.35 17.58
N VAL A 18 -1.79 -8.49 17.20
CA VAL A 18 -1.94 -7.57 16.07
C VAL A 18 -2.14 -8.33 14.75
N GLU A 19 -1.48 -9.48 14.64
CA GLU A 19 -1.57 -10.42 13.53
C GLU A 19 -3.01 -10.86 13.27
N LYS A 20 -3.84 -10.97 14.31
CA LYS A 20 -5.24 -11.35 14.14
C LYS A 20 -6.06 -10.24 13.47
N GLY A 21 -5.78 -8.98 13.80
CA GLY A 21 -6.39 -7.84 13.12
C GLY A 21 -5.98 -7.77 11.64
N LEU A 22 -4.71 -8.05 11.34
CA LEU A 22 -4.22 -8.15 9.96
C LEU A 22 -4.88 -9.29 9.18
N GLU A 23 -5.03 -10.48 9.79
CA GLU A 23 -5.74 -11.62 9.20
C GLU A 23 -7.18 -11.26 8.85
N ILE A 24 -7.90 -10.57 9.74
CA ILE A 24 -9.27 -10.11 9.51
C ILE A 24 -9.33 -9.14 8.32
N ILE A 25 -8.42 -8.14 8.26
CA ILE A 25 -8.40 -7.20 7.14
C ILE A 25 -8.07 -7.90 5.82
N GLN A 26 -7.15 -8.86 5.83
CA GLN A 26 -6.82 -9.64 4.65
C GLN A 26 -8.02 -10.46 4.15
N ALA A 27 -8.81 -11.05 5.06
CA ALA A 27 -10.01 -11.81 4.71
C ALA A 27 -11.17 -10.95 4.21
N ILE A 28 -11.20 -9.65 4.53
CA ILE A 28 -12.23 -8.72 4.06
C ILE A 28 -11.83 -8.06 2.74
N ARG A 29 -10.57 -7.63 2.63
CA ARG A 29 -10.08 -6.86 1.49
C ARG A 29 -10.05 -7.72 0.22
N GLY A 30 -10.65 -7.22 -0.85
CA GLY A 30 -10.81 -7.96 -2.11
C GLY A 30 -12.06 -8.84 -2.17
N HIS A 31 -12.74 -9.07 -1.03
CA HIS A 31 -14.00 -9.82 -0.96
C HIS A 31 -15.24 -8.92 -0.94
N ILE A 32 -15.09 -7.66 -0.55
CA ILE A 32 -16.15 -6.64 -0.58
C ILE A 32 -15.69 -5.40 -1.35
N SER A 33 -16.63 -4.51 -1.68
CA SER A 33 -16.33 -3.21 -2.30
C SER A 33 -15.28 -2.45 -1.49
N GLY A 34 -14.32 -1.82 -2.18
CA GLY A 34 -13.24 -1.07 -1.55
C GLY A 34 -13.70 0.01 -0.57
N LEU A 35 -14.83 0.67 -0.86
CA LEU A 35 -15.45 1.66 0.02
C LEU A 35 -15.94 1.06 1.35
N GLY A 36 -16.25 -0.23 1.38
CA GLY A 36 -16.67 -0.95 2.57
C GLY A 36 -15.52 -1.52 3.40
N VAL A 37 -14.29 -1.50 2.89
CA VAL A 37 -13.14 -2.09 3.60
C VAL A 37 -12.69 -1.14 4.71
N PRO A 38 -12.77 -1.54 5.99
CA PRO A 38 -12.35 -0.69 7.09
C PRO A 38 -10.82 -0.57 7.15
N HIS A 39 -10.33 0.55 7.69
CA HIS A 39 -8.94 0.65 8.15
C HIS A 39 -8.78 -0.02 9.51
N TYR A 40 -7.82 -0.93 9.63
CA TYR A 40 -7.35 -1.44 10.92
C TYR A 40 -6.27 -0.51 11.45
N VAL A 41 -6.44 -0.04 12.68
CA VAL A 41 -5.60 1.01 13.26
C VAL A 41 -5.15 0.66 14.68
N ILE A 42 -3.94 1.10 15.02
CA ILE A 42 -3.43 1.14 16.39
C ILE A 42 -3.34 2.62 16.79
N ASP A 43 -3.91 2.98 17.94
CA ASP A 43 -3.65 4.28 18.55
C ASP A 43 -2.25 4.26 19.19
N SER A 44 -1.35 5.07 18.65
CA SER A 44 0.04 5.11 19.10
C SER A 44 0.13 5.71 20.51
N PRO A 45 0.91 5.10 21.43
CA PRO A 45 1.11 5.65 22.77
C PRO A 45 1.62 7.09 22.74
N GLY A 46 1.27 7.87 23.77
CA GLY A 46 1.78 9.24 23.92
C GLY A 46 1.22 10.25 22.92
N GLY A 47 0.10 9.95 22.25
CA GLY A 47 -0.55 10.88 21.33
C GLY A 47 0.05 10.89 19.92
N GLY A 48 0.78 9.84 19.53
CA GLY A 48 1.35 9.69 18.18
C GLY A 48 0.34 9.48 17.05
N GLY A 49 -0.96 9.54 17.35
CA GLY A 49 -2.05 9.43 16.38
C GLY A 49 -2.42 7.98 16.02
N LYS A 50 -3.33 7.85 15.04
CA LYS A 50 -3.85 6.58 14.53
C LYS A 50 -2.96 6.07 13.41
N ILE A 51 -2.31 4.94 13.64
CA ILE A 51 -1.45 4.31 12.63
C ILE A 51 -2.26 3.20 11.94
N PRO A 52 -2.58 3.33 10.64
CA PRO A 52 -3.23 2.26 9.90
C PRO A 52 -2.24 1.15 9.58
N LEU A 53 -2.68 -0.09 9.76
CA LEU A 53 -1.93 -1.29 9.39
C LEU A 53 -2.63 -1.95 8.21
N LEU A 54 -1.83 -2.39 7.24
CA LEU A 54 -2.27 -3.13 6.06
C LEU A 54 -1.55 -4.47 5.99
N PRO A 55 -2.18 -5.51 5.41
CA PRO A 55 -1.47 -6.74 5.07
C PRO A 55 -0.28 -6.47 4.13
N HIS A 56 0.73 -7.32 4.20
CA HIS A 56 1.94 -7.19 3.39
C HIS A 56 1.70 -7.64 1.95
N TYR A 57 1.48 -6.68 1.05
CA TYR A 57 1.27 -6.96 -0.38
C TYR A 57 2.56 -6.89 -1.19
N ILE A 58 3.47 -5.95 -0.88
CA ILE A 58 4.74 -5.79 -1.59
C ILE A 58 5.69 -6.93 -1.19
N GLN A 59 6.18 -7.67 -2.19
CA GLN A 59 7.16 -8.75 -2.04
C GLN A 59 8.57 -8.27 -2.35
N LYS A 60 8.70 -7.35 -3.31
CA LYS A 60 9.96 -6.76 -3.79
C LYS A 60 9.65 -5.38 -4.35
N MET A 61 10.58 -4.44 -4.15
CA MET A 61 10.54 -3.11 -4.75
C MET A 61 11.97 -2.70 -5.05
N ASP A 62 12.26 -2.39 -6.31
CA ASP A 62 13.53 -1.82 -6.76
C ASP A 62 13.27 -0.65 -7.72
N ASN A 63 14.32 -0.19 -8.43
CA ASN A 63 14.24 0.95 -9.34
C ASN A 63 13.52 0.63 -10.66
N ASP A 64 13.36 -0.64 -11.01
CA ASP A 64 12.79 -1.09 -12.28
C ASP A 64 11.35 -1.59 -12.09
N GLU A 65 11.04 -2.21 -10.96
CA GLU A 65 9.74 -2.86 -10.74
C GLU A 65 9.32 -2.98 -9.25
N VAL A 66 8.01 -3.19 -9.07
CA VAL A 66 7.39 -3.60 -7.81
C VAL A 66 6.69 -4.94 -8.01
N VAL A 67 7.08 -5.95 -7.22
CA VAL A 67 6.42 -7.25 -7.19
C VAL A 67 5.44 -7.28 -6.03
N MET A 68 4.18 -7.62 -6.31
CA MET A 68 3.09 -7.59 -5.35
C MET A 68 2.31 -8.90 -5.37
N LYS A 69 1.72 -9.27 -4.24
CA LYS A 69 0.67 -10.30 -4.18
C LYS A 69 -0.68 -9.67 -3.93
N ASN A 70 -1.71 -10.10 -4.63
CA ASN A 70 -3.09 -9.68 -4.36
C ASN A 70 -3.70 -10.48 -3.17
N TYR A 71 -4.97 -10.23 -2.85
CA TYR A 71 -5.70 -10.94 -1.78
C TYR A 71 -5.90 -12.44 -2.05
N LYS A 72 -5.86 -12.88 -3.32
CA LYS A 72 -5.93 -14.29 -3.73
C LYS A 72 -4.58 -15.00 -3.69
N GLY A 73 -3.48 -14.25 -3.49
CA GLY A 73 -2.11 -14.75 -3.54
C GLY A 73 -1.47 -14.73 -4.93
N ASP A 74 -2.18 -14.24 -5.96
CA ASP A 74 -1.64 -14.10 -7.30
C ASP A 74 -0.55 -13.02 -7.32
N THR A 75 0.53 -13.27 -8.05
CA THR A 75 1.67 -12.36 -8.15
C THR A 75 1.55 -11.44 -9.36
N TYR A 76 1.80 -10.16 -9.17
CA TYR A 76 1.82 -9.13 -10.20
C TYR A 76 3.10 -8.32 -10.14
N VAL A 77 3.50 -7.79 -11.29
CA VAL A 77 4.68 -6.94 -11.45
C VAL A 77 4.22 -5.60 -12.02
N TYR A 78 4.57 -4.51 -11.36
CA TYR A 78 4.32 -3.15 -11.82
C TYR A 78 5.64 -2.46 -12.17
N PRO A 79 5.82 -1.94 -13.39
CA PRO A 79 7.05 -1.26 -13.80
C PRO A 79 7.19 0.10 -13.12
N GLN A 80 8.37 0.41 -12.59
CA GLN A 80 8.69 1.72 -12.03
C GLN A 80 9.02 2.73 -13.13
N VAL A 81 8.77 4.00 -12.82
CA VAL A 81 9.22 5.11 -13.67
C VAL A 81 10.72 5.25 -13.49
N LYS A 82 11.45 5.37 -14.61
CA LYS A 82 12.89 5.64 -14.57
C LYS A 82 13.12 7.10 -14.16
N ASP A 83 13.95 7.32 -13.16
CA ASP A 83 14.38 8.67 -12.78
C ASP A 83 15.15 9.31 -13.94
N ASP A 84 14.65 10.40 -14.49
CA ASP A 84 15.34 11.17 -15.54
C ASP A 84 16.44 12.03 -14.93
N THR A 85 17.47 11.39 -14.37
CA THR A 85 18.64 12.07 -13.80
C THR A 85 19.69 12.45 -14.86
N THR A 86 19.29 12.60 -16.13
CA THR A 86 20.16 13.10 -17.20
C THR A 86 19.93 14.57 -17.60
N LEU A 87 19.20 15.34 -16.80
CA LEU A 87 19.11 16.80 -16.97
C LEU A 87 20.22 17.54 -16.21
N ASN A 88 21.49 17.30 -16.56
CA ASN A 88 22.60 18.19 -16.20
C ASN A 88 23.77 18.01 -17.18
N GLY A 89 23.58 18.49 -18.41
CA GLY A 89 24.64 18.47 -19.42
C GLY A 89 24.25 19.26 -20.67
N HIS A 90 24.52 20.57 -20.63
CA HIS A 90 24.44 21.53 -21.75
C HIS A 90 23.04 21.85 -22.31
N GLY A 91 22.77 23.16 -22.39
CA GLY A 91 21.54 23.68 -22.97
C GLY A 91 21.38 23.32 -24.45
N LEU A 92 20.13 23.36 -24.91
CA LEU A 92 19.64 24.17 -26.04
C LEU A 92 18.22 23.69 -26.40
N ASN A 93 17.33 24.67 -26.56
CA ASN A 93 16.02 24.67 -27.23
C ASN A 93 15.48 23.35 -27.81
N GLY A 94 14.28 22.96 -27.38
CA GLY A 94 13.45 22.02 -28.13
C GLY A 94 12.11 21.78 -27.45
N HIS A 95 11.03 22.22 -28.09
CA HIS A 95 9.65 21.90 -27.71
C HIS A 95 9.45 20.38 -27.64
N ASN A 96 9.44 19.78 -26.45
CA ASN A 96 9.05 18.38 -26.32
C ASN A 96 7.56 18.29 -25.95
N ARG A 97 6.76 18.13 -27.00
CA ARG A 97 5.36 17.73 -26.94
C ARG A 97 5.32 16.30 -26.41
N TYR A 98 4.69 16.07 -25.26
CA TYR A 98 4.33 14.73 -24.82
C TYR A 98 3.37 14.12 -25.85
N THR A 99 3.90 13.37 -26.83
CA THR A 99 3.09 12.48 -27.66
C THR A 99 2.73 11.27 -26.82
N LEU A 100 1.48 11.24 -26.35
CA LEU A 100 0.78 10.03 -25.93
C LEU A 100 0.85 9.01 -27.07
N GLY A 101 1.79 8.08 -26.98
CA GLY A 101 2.09 7.10 -28.01
C GLY A 101 2.56 5.80 -27.38
N GLY A 102 1.69 5.20 -26.58
CA GLY A 102 1.84 3.86 -26.04
C GLY A 102 0.48 3.42 -25.54
N GLU A 103 -0.09 2.40 -26.18
CA GLU A 103 -1.36 1.81 -25.79
C GLU A 103 -1.32 1.50 -24.28
N ILE A 104 -2.13 2.24 -23.54
CA ILE A 104 -2.62 1.83 -22.24
C ILE A 104 -3.32 0.49 -22.48
N ASN A 105 -2.58 -0.59 -22.29
CA ASN A 105 -3.19 -1.89 -22.05
C ASN A 105 -4.02 -1.70 -20.78
N ASP A 106 -5.34 -1.60 -20.96
CA ASP A 106 -6.33 -1.56 -19.90
C ASP A 106 -6.23 -2.86 -19.09
N TYR A 107 -5.32 -2.89 -18.14
CA TYR A 107 -5.32 -3.86 -17.06
C TYR A 107 -6.34 -3.37 -16.01
N PHE A 108 -7.61 -3.59 -16.32
CA PHE A 108 -8.72 -3.58 -15.34
C PHE A 108 -9.37 -4.96 -15.30
#